data_AF-A0A7Y1UTN3-F1
#
_entry.id   AF-A0A7Y1UTN3-F1
#
_cell.length_a   1.000
_cell.length_b   1.000
_cell.length_c   1.000
_cell.angle_alpha   90.00
_cell.angle_beta   90.00
_cell.angle_gamma   90.00
#
_symmetry.space_group_name_H-M   'P 1'
#
loop_
_entity.id
_entity.type
_entity.pdbx_description
1 polymer ?
#
loop_
_entity_poly.entity_id
_entity_poly.type
_entity_poly.pdbx_seq_one_letter_code
_entity_poly.pdbx_strand_id
1 'polypeptide(L)'
;MRLARVSRLTVIGSGVLFLAWTGFDWAGNPMAWLVPEAYSVAGLTALTIFTFVIFGMLFSDESQLIGGGRELDVFKIYLVGALVQIPIAFTAPVTESYALILSVLGFGVVRWIGYRGARRRLYPSASTTEGSPPA
;
A
#
# COMPACT_ATOMS: atom_id res chain seq x y z
N MET A 1 12.04 5.21 -15.00
CA MET A 1 11.00 4.20 -14.69
C MET A 1 11.52 2.83 -14.24
N ARG A 2 12.72 2.37 -14.63
CA ARG A 2 13.25 1.04 -14.25
C ARG A 2 13.40 0.84 -12.73
N LEU A 3 13.88 1.85 -12.00
CA LEU A 3 14.06 1.79 -10.54
C LEU A 3 12.75 1.58 -9.76
N ALA A 4 11.69 2.31 -10.11
CA ALA A 4 10.38 2.16 -9.48
C ALA A 4 9.77 0.76 -9.72
N ARG A 5 9.99 0.18 -10.90
CA ARG A 5 9.55 -1.20 -11.20
C ARG A 5 10.34 -2.22 -10.38
N VAL A 6 11.66 -2.07 -10.29
CA VAL A 6 12.51 -2.98 -9.49
C VAL A 6 12.13 -2.90 -8.02
N SER A 7 12.05 -1.69 -7.44
CA SER A 7 11.63 -1.50 -6.04
C SER A 7 10.27 -2.17 -5.76
N ARG A 8 9.28 -1.98 -6.63
CA ARG A 8 7.96 -2.61 -6.48
C ARG A 8 8.04 -4.13 -6.52
N LEU A 9 8.79 -4.70 -7.47
CA LEU A 9 8.96 -6.16 -7.57
C LEU A 9 9.71 -6.72 -6.36
N THR A 10 10.71 -6.00 -5.85
CA THR A 10 11.43 -6.39 -4.64
C THR A 10 10.49 -6.43 -3.44
N VAL A 11 9.69 -5.38 -3.23
CA VAL A 11 8.73 -5.32 -2.11
C VAL A 11 7.66 -6.41 -2.23
N ILE A 12 7.12 -6.66 -3.42
CA ILE A 12 6.14 -7.74 -3.63
C ILE A 12 6.80 -9.09 -3.39
N GLY A 13 7.98 -9.33 -3.96
CA GLY A 13 8.68 -10.61 -3.85
C GLY A 13 9.05 -10.93 -2.41
N SER A 14 9.68 -9.99 -1.69
CA SER A 14 10.01 -10.17 -0.28
C SER A 14 8.75 -10.29 0.58
N GLY A 15 7.71 -9.50 0.29
CA GLY A 15 6.43 -9.55 0.97
C GLY A 15 5.71 -10.88 0.83
N VAL A 16 5.65 -11.44 -0.38
CA VAL A 16 5.05 -12.75 -0.66
C VAL A 16 5.84 -13.87 0.01
N LEU A 17 7.16 -13.84 -0.08
CA LEU A 17 8.01 -14.82 0.60
C LEU A 17 7.84 -14.75 2.12
N PHE A 18 7.80 -13.54 2.68
CA PHE A 18 7.58 -13.33 4.10
C PHE A 18 6.18 -13.82 4.53
N LEU A 19 5.13 -13.46 3.79
CA LEU A 19 3.76 -13.90 4.05
C LEU A 19 3.62 -15.43 3.96
N ALA A 20 4.26 -16.07 2.99
CA ALA A 20 4.25 -17.53 2.89
C ALA A 20 4.95 -18.19 4.08
N TRP A 21 6.00 -17.57 4.61
CA TRP A 21 6.77 -18.09 5.74
C TRP A 21 6.11 -17.82 7.10
N THR A 22 5.60 -16.61 7.33
CA THR A 22 5.13 -16.14 8.64
C THR A 22 3.64 -15.85 8.71
N GLY A 23 2.90 -15.88 7.60
CA GLY A 23 1.49 -15.46 7.57
C GLY A 23 0.54 -16.36 8.35
N PHE A 24 0.92 -17.62 8.58
CA PHE A 24 0.07 -18.65 9.18
C PHE A 24 0.75 -19.31 10.38
N ASP A 25 -0.06 -19.84 11.28
CA ASP A 25 0.43 -20.65 12.40
C ASP A 25 0.76 -22.06 11.89
N TRP A 26 2.06 -22.37 11.84
CA TRP A 26 2.57 -23.70 11.49
C TRP A 26 3.84 -23.98 12.28
N ALA A 27 4.17 -25.26 12.48
CA ALA A 27 5.16 -25.69 13.47
C ALA A 27 6.56 -25.08 13.31
N GLY A 28 6.99 -24.73 12.10
CA GLY A 28 8.29 -24.12 11.84
C GLY A 28 8.26 -22.60 11.66
N ASN A 29 7.14 -21.93 11.92
CA ASN A 29 7.08 -20.47 11.92
C ASN A 29 7.73 -19.92 13.20
N PRO A 30 8.92 -19.28 13.13
CA PRO A 30 9.57 -18.74 14.33
C PRO A 30 8.76 -17.61 14.98
N MET A 31 7.94 -16.89 14.20
CA MET A 31 7.14 -15.79 14.72
C MET A 31 5.97 -16.28 15.57
N ALA A 32 5.44 -17.49 15.32
CA ALA A 32 4.40 -18.09 16.16
C ALA A 32 4.92 -18.39 17.58
N TRP A 33 6.24 -18.61 17.73
CA TRP A 33 6.88 -18.88 19.01
C TRP A 33 7.28 -17.60 19.73
N LEU A 34 7.74 -16.59 18.98
CA LEU A 34 8.17 -15.31 19.53
C LEU A 34 6.99 -14.39 19.91
N VAL A 35 5.91 -14.42 19.11
CA VAL A 35 4.75 -13.54 19.27
C VAL A 35 3.47 -14.36 19.09
N PRO A 36 3.17 -15.30 20.01
CA PRO A 36 2.02 -16.20 19.88
C PRO A 36 0.68 -15.45 19.81
N GLU A 37 0.55 -14.32 20.52
CA GLU A 37 -0.65 -13.49 20.51
C GLU A 37 -1.01 -12.95 19.10
N ALA A 38 -0.04 -12.79 18.21
CA ALA A 38 -0.31 -12.36 16.83
C ALA A 38 -1.05 -13.42 16.00
N TYR A 39 -1.05 -14.68 16.46
CA TYR A 39 -1.69 -15.82 15.80
C TYR A 39 -2.97 -16.27 16.50
N SER A 40 -3.34 -15.61 17.62
CA SER A 40 -4.61 -15.85 18.32
C SER A 40 -5.83 -15.62 17.43
N VAL A 41 -5.72 -14.69 16.48
CA VAL A 41 -6.77 -14.37 15.51
C VAL A 41 -6.35 -14.90 14.13
N ALA A 42 -7.04 -15.97 13.69
CA ALA A 42 -6.71 -16.70 12.47
C ALA A 42 -6.71 -15.80 11.23
N GLY A 43 -5.54 -15.57 10.63
CA GLY A 43 -5.39 -14.79 9.39
C GLY A 43 -5.11 -13.29 9.59
N LEU A 44 -5.18 -12.77 10.82
CA LEU A 44 -4.89 -11.36 11.11
C LEU A 44 -3.45 -10.99 10.77
N THR A 45 -2.49 -11.87 11.08
CA THR A 45 -1.08 -11.69 10.74
C THR A 45 -0.87 -11.64 9.22
N ALA A 46 -1.44 -12.58 8.46
CA ALA A 46 -1.38 -12.56 7.00
C ALA A 46 -1.95 -11.27 6.41
N LEU A 47 -3.12 -10.83 6.89
CA LEU A 47 -3.75 -9.58 6.43
C LEU A 47 -2.91 -8.35 6.78
N THR A 48 -2.27 -8.34 7.95
CA THR A 48 -1.37 -7.28 8.39
C THR A 48 -0.16 -7.19 7.46
N ILE A 49 0.51 -8.31 7.20
CA ILE A 49 1.66 -8.38 6.28
C ILE A 49 1.24 -7.89 4.90
N PHE A 50 0.13 -8.40 4.37
CA PHE A 50 -0.40 -7.98 3.07
C PHE A 50 -0.65 -6.46 3.01
N THR A 51 -1.23 -5.90 4.07
CA THR A 51 -1.46 -4.45 4.18
C THR A 51 -0.13 -3.69 4.14
N PHE A 52 0.88 -4.09 4.89
CA PHE A 52 2.19 -3.43 4.85
C PHE A 52 2.91 -3.55 3.51
N VAL A 53 2.73 -4.67 2.79
CA VAL A 53 3.25 -4.82 1.42
C VAL A 53 2.61 -3.79 0.49
N ILE A 54 1.29 -3.59 0.57
CA ILE A 54 0.62 -2.51 -0.18
C ILE A 54 1.23 -1.16 0.13
N PHE A 55 1.47 -0.83 1.40
CA PHE A 55 2.07 0.46 1.78
C PHE A 55 3.49 0.61 1.24
N GLY A 56 4.31 -0.43 1.32
CA GLY A 56 5.65 -0.43 0.74
C GLY A 56 5.63 -0.17 -0.77
N MET A 57 4.64 -0.71 -1.49
CA MET A 57 4.49 -0.45 -2.93
C MET A 57 4.11 1.00 -3.25
N LEU A 58 3.39 1.66 -2.35
CA LEU A 58 2.92 3.04 -2.51
C LEU A 58 4.00 4.08 -2.22
N PHE A 59 5.04 3.72 -1.46
CA PHE A 59 6.15 4.61 -1.13
C PHE A 59 6.79 5.24 -2.37
N SER A 60 7.08 4.45 -3.42
CA SER A 60 7.67 4.99 -4.64
C SER A 60 6.76 5.97 -5.38
N ASP A 61 5.44 5.82 -5.29
CA ASP A 61 4.49 6.70 -5.96
C ASP A 61 4.34 8.02 -5.18
N GLU A 62 4.37 7.96 -3.85
CA GLU A 62 4.42 9.11 -2.96
C GLU A 62 5.70 9.94 -3.20
N SER A 63 6.88 9.31 -3.18
CA SER A 63 8.15 10.02 -3.38
C SER A 63 8.22 10.74 -4.73
N GLN A 64 7.61 10.17 -5.78
CA GLN A 64 7.52 10.83 -7.09
C GLN A 64 6.62 12.06 -7.07
N LEU A 65 5.49 12.00 -6.35
CA LEU A 65 4.58 13.15 -6.23
C LEU A 65 5.19 14.27 -5.39
N ILE A 66 5.83 13.93 -4.27
CA ILE A 66 6.55 14.89 -3.44
C ILE A 66 7.71 15.50 -4.23
N GLY A 67 8.54 14.68 -4.88
CA GLY A 67 9.63 15.16 -5.73
C GLY A 67 9.17 15.99 -6.94
N GLY A 68 7.90 15.86 -7.34
CA GLY A 68 7.26 16.64 -8.41
C GLY A 68 6.50 17.88 -7.92
N GLY A 69 6.63 18.28 -6.65
CA GLY A 69 5.96 19.46 -6.10
C GLY A 69 4.43 19.32 -5.98
N ARG A 70 3.94 18.09 -5.77
CA ARG A 70 2.50 17.76 -5.65
C ARG A 70 2.11 17.43 -4.22
N GLU A 71 2.73 18.07 -3.23
CA GLU A 71 2.52 17.82 -1.80
C GLU A 71 1.07 18.07 -1.39
N LEU A 72 0.42 19.09 -1.96
CA LEU A 72 -1.00 19.36 -1.72
C LEU A 72 -1.91 18.23 -2.21
N ASP A 73 -1.56 17.57 -3.32
CA ASP A 73 -2.32 16.40 -3.79
C ASP A 73 -2.12 15.22 -2.84
N VAL A 74 -0.90 14.99 -2.35
CA VAL A 74 -0.59 13.95 -1.34
C VAL A 74 -1.37 14.22 -0.04
N PHE A 75 -1.35 15.46 0.45
CA PHE A 75 -2.08 15.87 1.65
C PHE A 75 -3.60 15.62 1.51
N LYS A 76 -4.20 16.01 0.38
CA LYS A 76 -5.63 15.74 0.12
C LYS A 76 -5.95 14.25 0.14
N ILE A 77 -5.09 13.43 -0.47
CA ILE A 77 -5.26 11.96 -0.47
C ILE A 77 -5.18 11.41 0.96
N TYR A 78 -4.28 11.94 1.79
CA TYR A 78 -4.15 11.53 3.20
C TYR A 78 -5.37 11.94 4.01
N LEU A 79 -5.86 13.16 3.82
CA LEU A 79 -7.07 13.62 4.48
C LEU A 79 -8.27 12.75 4.13
N VAL A 80 -8.51 12.48 2.85
CA VAL A 80 -9.60 11.60 2.41
C VAL A 80 -9.43 10.20 2.97
N GLY A 81 -8.21 9.67 2.95
CA GLY A 81 -7.93 8.36 3.53
C GLY A 81 -8.21 8.31 5.03
N ALA A 82 -7.82 9.33 5.80
CA ALA A 82 -8.09 9.40 7.22
C ALA A 82 -9.59 9.45 7.51
N LEU A 83 -10.36 10.18 6.70
CA LEU A 83 -11.82 10.20 6.79
C LEU A 83 -12.45 8.82 6.51
N VAL A 84 -11.85 8.01 5.64
CA VAL A 84 -12.31 6.62 5.38
C VAL A 84 -12.03 5.68 6.55
N GLN A 85 -11.02 5.95 7.38
CA GLN A 85 -10.74 5.11 8.56
C GLN A 85 -11.86 5.20 9.61
N ILE A 86 -12.49 6.37 9.75
CA ILE A 86 -13.55 6.64 10.74
C ILE A 86 -14.74 5.66 10.61
N PRO A 87 -15.41 5.52 9.44
CA PRO A 87 -16.52 4.58 9.29
C PRO A 87 -16.08 3.12 9.45
N ILE A 88 -14.84 2.76 9.09
CA ILE A 88 -14.32 1.41 9.30
C ILE A 88 -14.12 1.14 10.79
N ALA A 89 -13.63 2.12 11.56
CA ALA A 89 -13.50 1.99 13.00
C ALA A 89 -14.85 1.77 13.70
N PHE A 90 -15.94 2.35 13.19
CA PHE A 90 -17.30 2.06 13.70
C PHE A 90 -17.75 0.60 13.49
N THR A 91 -17.07 -0.17 12.64
CA THR A 91 -17.34 -1.61 12.48
C THR A 91 -16.66 -2.47 13.54
N ALA A 92 -15.84 -1.88 14.43
CA ALA A 92 -15.10 -2.61 15.46
C ALA A 92 -15.93 -3.52 16.37
N PRO A 93 -17.19 -3.19 16.75
CA PRO A 93 -18.02 -4.12 17.52
C PRO A 93 -18.32 -5.45 16.80
N VAL A 94 -18.17 -5.50 15.47
CA VAL A 94 -18.44 -6.69 14.64
C VAL A 94 -17.14 -7.31 14.12
N THR A 95 -16.16 -6.49 13.75
CA THR A 95 -14.89 -6.95 13.16
C THR A 95 -13.78 -7.13 14.18
N GLU A 96 -13.98 -6.69 15.43
CA GLU A 96 -13.05 -6.84 16.55
C GLU A 96 -11.63 -6.36 16.17
N SER A 97 -10.61 -7.20 16.38
CA SER A 97 -9.21 -6.91 16.07
C SER A 97 -8.96 -6.61 14.59
N TYR A 98 -9.83 -7.05 13.68
CA TYR A 98 -9.71 -6.73 12.25
C TYR A 98 -10.00 -5.27 11.94
N ALA A 99 -10.78 -4.57 12.76
CA ALA A 99 -11.20 -3.19 12.48
C ALA A 99 -10.01 -2.26 12.23
N LEU A 100 -8.97 -2.41 13.04
CA LEU A 100 -7.73 -1.66 12.90
C LEU A 100 -7.08 -1.94 11.55
N ILE A 101 -6.80 -3.21 11.23
CA ILE A 101 -6.10 -3.56 9.99
C ILE A 101 -6.95 -3.24 8.75
N LEU A 102 -8.26 -3.44 8.81
CA LEU A 102 -9.19 -3.04 7.75
C LEU A 102 -9.20 -1.52 7.54
N SER A 103 -9.09 -0.72 8.60
CA SER A 103 -9.02 0.74 8.47
C SER A 103 -7.72 1.16 7.76
N VAL A 104 -6.59 0.54 8.12
CA VAL A 104 -5.29 0.77 7.47
C VAL A 104 -5.32 0.30 6.02
N LEU A 105 -5.95 -0.84 5.73
CA LEU A 105 -6.11 -1.33 4.36
C LEU A 105 -6.97 -0.38 3.53
N GLY A 106 -8.09 0.11 4.07
CA GLY A 106 -8.92 1.13 3.44
C GLY A 106 -8.13 2.42 3.13
N PHE A 107 -7.31 2.87 4.07
CA PHE A 107 -6.38 3.98 3.86
C PHE A 107 -5.39 3.72 2.71
N GLY A 108 -4.81 2.51 2.67
CA GLY A 108 -3.93 2.06 1.59
C GLY A 108 -4.61 2.07 0.22
N VAL A 109 -5.87 1.62 0.14
CA VAL A 109 -6.66 1.64 -1.10
C VAL A 109 -6.90 3.07 -1.59
N VAL A 110 -7.29 3.99 -0.70
CA VAL A 110 -7.48 5.40 -1.04
C VAL A 110 -6.18 6.00 -1.58
N ARG A 111 -5.05 5.72 -0.91
CA ARG A 111 -3.73 6.17 -1.37
C ARG A 111 -3.38 5.63 -2.75
N TRP A 112 -3.61 4.34 -2.98
CA TRP A 112 -3.33 3.72 -4.28
C TRP A 112 -4.11 4.37 -5.43
N ILE A 113 -5.42 4.54 -5.24
CA ILE A 113 -6.29 5.17 -6.24
C ILE A 113 -5.87 6.64 -6.44
N GLY A 114 -5.68 7.37 -5.35
CA GLY A 114 -5.30 8.78 -5.34
C GLY A 114 -3.97 9.03 -6.07
N TYR A 115 -2.92 8.28 -5.73
CA TYR A 115 -1.62 8.42 -6.37
C TYR A 115 -1.66 8.06 -7.85
N ARG A 116 -2.40 7.01 -8.23
CA ARG A 116 -2.55 6.64 -9.64
C ARG A 116 -3.24 7.76 -10.44
N GLY A 117 -4.25 8.41 -9.85
CA GLY A 117 -4.91 9.58 -10.43
C GLY A 117 -3.99 10.79 -10.56
N ALA A 118 -3.28 11.15 -9.48
CA ALA A 118 -2.37 12.30 -9.46
C ALA A 118 -1.19 12.12 -10.43
N ARG A 119 -0.60 10.92 -10.50
CA ARG A 119 0.51 10.62 -11.42
C ARG A 119 0.12 10.73 -12.89
N ARG A 120 -1.11 10.35 -13.26
CA ARG A 120 -1.62 10.54 -14.63
C ARG A 120 -1.68 12.01 -15.05
N ARG A 121 -1.86 12.94 -14.10
CA ARG A 121 -1.84 14.38 -14.37
C ARG A 121 -0.42 14.93 -14.49
N LEU A 122 0.54 14.34 -13.77
CA LEU A 122 1.95 14.75 -13.80
C LEU A 122 2.67 14.29 -15.08
N TYR A 123 2.30 13.12 -15.59
CA TYR A 123 2.79 12.59 -16.86
C TYR A 123 1.61 12.41 -17.82
N PRO A 124 1.07 13.50 -18.41
CA PRO A 124 0.19 13.36 -19.55
C PRO A 124 0.93 12.52 -20.59
N SER A 125 0.30 11.45 -21.09
CA SER A 125 0.90 10.55 -22.07
C SER A 125 1.66 11.37 -23.10
N ALA A 126 2.96 11.10 -23.27
CA ALA A 126 3.83 11.74 -24.26
C ALA A 126 3.46 11.29 -25.69
N SER A 127 2.17 11.35 -26.03
CA SER A 127 1.68 11.20 -27.38
C SER A 127 1.82 12.54 -28.09
N THR A 128 2.60 12.53 -29.16
CA THR A 128 2.56 13.50 -30.27
C THR A 128 3.43 14.76 -30.12
N THR A 129 4.74 14.57 -29.97
CA THR A 129 5.74 15.55 -30.47
C THR A 129 7.01 14.84 -30.96
N GLU A 130 6.87 13.76 -31.72
CA GLU A 130 7.77 13.50 -32.85
C GLU A 130 7.25 14.44 -33.95
N GLY A 131 7.84 15.60 -34.20
CA GLY A 131 9.19 15.69 -34.71
C GLY A 131 9.19 15.46 -36.22
N SER A 132 8.31 16.13 -36.97
CA SER A 132 8.52 16.28 -38.41
C SER A 132 9.81 17.09 -38.60
N PRO A 133 10.83 16.58 -39.31
CA PRO A 133 12.02 17.36 -39.62
C PRO A 133 11.61 18.61 -40.43
N PRO A 134 12.24 19.77 -40.20
CA PRO A 134 12.13 20.88 -41.15
C PRO A 134 12.68 20.43 -42.51
N ALA A 135 11.89 20.64 -43.55
CA ALA A 135 12.22 20.37 -44.95
C ALA A 135 13.31 21.32 -45.47
#